data_AF-A0A9E7PKI7-F1
#
_entry.id   AF-A0A9E7PKI7-F1
#
_cell.length_a   1.000
_cell.length_b   1.000
_cell.length_c   1.000
_cell.angle_alpha   90.00
_cell.angle_beta   90.00
_cell.angle_gamma   90.00
#
_symmetry.space_group_name_H-M   'P 1'
#
loop_
_entity.id
_entity.type
_entity.pdbx_description
1 polymer ?
#
loop_
_entity_poly.entity_id
_entity_poly.type
_entity_poly.pdbx_seq_one_letter_code
_entity_poly.pdbx_strand_id
1 'polypeptide(L)' 'MPAHPVTAGAVVTKDVPPYAIVGGVPAKIIGERNRDLKYELSEYVPFV' A
#
# COMPACT_ATOMS: atom_id res chain seq x y z
N MET A 1 -5.24 -1.93 -11.86
CA MET A 1 -5.95 -1.03 -10.91
C MET A 1 -4.91 -0.40 -9.98
N PRO A 2 -4.81 0.93 -9.86
CA PRO A 2 -3.87 1.56 -8.94
C PRO A 2 -4.32 1.33 -7.50
N ALA A 3 -3.51 0.61 -6.71
CA ALA A 3 -3.76 0.42 -5.28
C ALA A 3 -3.06 1.52 -4.47
N HIS A 4 -3.73 2.06 -3.45
CA HIS A 4 -3.19 3.13 -2.59
C HIS A 4 -2.76 2.50 -1.25
N PRO A 5 -1.47 2.46 -0.94
CA PRO A 5 -0.98 2.04 0.36
C PRO A 5 -1.32 3.10 1.43
N VAL A 6 -2.26 2.76 2.32
CA VAL A 6 -2.64 3.60 3.46
C VAL A 6 -2.27 2.86 4.74
N THR A 7 -1.55 3.51 5.65
CA THR A 7 -1.22 2.91 6.95
C THR A 7 -2.43 2.91 7.89
N ALA A 8 -2.56 1.90 8.76
CA ALA A 8 -3.59 1.88 9.80
C ALA A 8 -3.49 3.14 10.69
N GLY A 9 -4.61 3.86 10.89
CA GLY A 9 -4.66 5.10 11.67
C GLY A 9 -4.33 6.39 10.90
N ALA A 10 -4.17 6.34 9.58
CA ALA A 10 -4.01 7.54 8.77
C ALA A 10 -5.33 8.29 8.58
N VAL A 11 -5.36 9.59 8.89
CA VAL A 11 -6.49 10.48 8.57
C VAL A 11 -6.12 11.30 7.34
N VAL A 12 -6.65 10.87 6.19
CA VAL A 12 -6.41 11.48 4.89
C VAL A 12 -7.36 12.66 4.70
N THR A 13 -6.83 13.87 4.75
CA THR A 13 -7.62 15.12 4.59
C THR A 13 -7.50 15.75 3.20
N LYS A 14 -6.68 15.16 2.31
CA LYS A 14 -6.41 15.62 0.93
C LYS A 14 -6.21 14.41 0.01
N ASP A 15 -6.38 14.62 -1.30
CA ASP A 15 -6.17 13.58 -2.30
C ASP A 15 -4.77 12.98 -2.26
N VAL A 16 -4.70 11.64 -2.39
CA VAL A 16 -3.45 10.87 -2.35
C VAL A 16 -3.09 10.44 -3.77
N PRO A 17 -1.87 10.76 -4.26
CA PRO A 17 -1.41 10.28 -5.56
C PRO A 17 -1.38 8.75 -5.63
N PRO A 18 -1.67 8.13 -6.79
CA PRO A 18 -1.56 6.69 -6.95
C PRO A 18 -0.14 6.21 -6.65
N TYR A 19 -0.02 5.07 -5.96
CA TYR A 19 1.24 4.47 -5.48
C TYR A 19 1.97 5.22 -4.37
N ALA A 20 1.48 6.38 -3.90
CA ALA A 20 2.05 7.06 -2.74
C ALA A 20 1.65 6.33 -1.45
N ILE A 21 2.63 6.04 -0.60
CA ILE A 21 2.42 5.52 0.76
C ILE A 21 2.16 6.73 1.66
N VAL A 22 1.01 6.76 2.34
CA VAL A 22 0.66 7.84 3.28
C VAL A 22 0.43 7.34 4.69
N GLY A 23 0.79 8.16 5.68
CA GLY A 23 0.56 7.87 7.09
C GLY A 23 0.51 9.09 8.00
N GLY A 24 -0.04 8.90 9.20
CA GLY A 24 -0.18 9.92 10.25
C GLY A 24 -1.50 10.69 10.25
N VAL A 25 -1.64 11.58 11.23
CA VAL A 25 -2.78 12.49 11.41
C VAL A 25 -2.24 13.92 11.56
N PRO A 26 -2.40 14.81 10.55
CA PRO A 26 -2.93 14.55 9.21
C PRO A 26 -1.95 13.73 8.34
N ALA A 27 -2.49 12.97 7.38
CA ALA A 27 -1.71 12.08 6.53
C ALA A 27 -0.65 12.84 5.70
N LYS A 28 0.59 12.34 5.71
CA LYS A 28 1.71 12.82 4.88
C LYS A 28 2.24 11.68 4.01
N ILE A 29 2.82 12.02 2.86
CA ILE A 29 3.51 11.06 2.00
C ILE A 29 4.79 10.63 2.72
N ILE A 30 4.91 9.33 2.99
CA ILE A 30 6.06 8.71 3.68
C ILE A 30 6.91 7.86 2.74
N GLY A 31 6.48 7.67 1.49
CA GLY A 31 7.25 6.96 0.47
C GLY A 31 6.41 6.61 -0.75
N GLU A 32 7.00 5.85 -1.68
CA GLU A 32 6.30 5.30 -2.84
C GLU A 32 6.33 3.77 -2.80
N ARG A 33 5.22 3.15 -3.19
CA ARG A 33 5.11 1.70 -3.28
C ARG A 33 5.81 1.22 -4.54
N ASN A 34 6.72 0.26 -4.37
CA ASN A 34 7.38 -0.42 -5.47
C ASN A 34 6.34 -1.07 -6.42
N ARG A 35 6.52 -0.86 -7.73
CA ARG A 35 5.62 -1.32 -8.79
C ARG A 35 5.96 -2.75 -9.22
N ASP A 36 7.20 -3.17 -9.06
CA ASP A 36 7.69 -4.51 -9.39
C ASP A 36 7.62 -5.42 -8.16
N LEU A 37 6.42 -5.95 -7.90
CA LEU A 37 6.20 -6.97 -6.87
C LEU A 37 6.44 -8.35 -7.49
N LYS A 38 7.61 -8.95 -7.20
CA LYS A 38 7.88 -10.35 -7.53
C LYS A 38 7.27 -11.22 -6.44
N TYR A 39 6.10 -11.79 -6.72
CA TYR A 39 5.49 -12.80 -5.85
C TYR A 39 5.98 -14.19 -6.30
N GLU A 40 6.79 -14.83 -5.48
CA GLU A 40 7.08 -16.25 -5.61
C GLU A 40 6.05 -17.01 -4.78
N LEU A 41 5.11 -17.67 -5.46
CA LEU A 41 4.18 -18.59 -4.81
C LEU A 41 4.94 -19.88 -4.49
N SER A 42 5.54 -19.95 -3.29
CA SER A 42 5.95 -21.25 -2.75
C SER A 42 4.67 -22.05 -2.50
N GLU A 43 4.57 -23.22 -3.12
CA GLU A 43 3.40 -24.11 -3.23
C GLU A 43 2.67 -24.41 -1.91
N TYR A 44 1.96 -23.44 -1.34
CA TYR A 44 1.05 -23.67 -0.21
C TYR A 44 -0.36 -23.82 -0.74
N VAL A 45 -0.76 -25.07 -0.95
CA VAL A 45 -2.14 -25.49 -1.21
C VAL A 45 -2.72 -26.08 0.07
N PRO A 46 -3.33 -25.28 0.97
CA PRO A 46 -3.86 -25.76 2.25
C PRO A 46 -5.10 -26.66 2.14
N PHE A 47 -5.53 -26.96 0.92
CA PHE A 47 -6.77 -27.68 0.62
C PHE A 47 -6.59 -28.75 -0.48
N VAL A 48 -5.35 -29.20 -0.73
CA VAL A 48 -5.06 -30.46 -1.46
C VAL A 48 -4.54 -31.49 -0.47
#